data_AF-B3QWL6-F1
#
_entry.id   AF-B3QWL6-F1
#
_cell.length_a   1.000
_cell.length_b   1.000
_cell.length_c   1.000
_cell.angle_alpha   90.00
_cell.angle_beta   90.00
_cell.angle_gamma   90.00
#
_symmetry.space_group_name_H-M   'P 1'
#
loop_
_entity.id
_entity.type
_entity.pdbx_description
1 polymer ?
#
loop_
_entity_poly.entity_id
_entity_poly.type
_entity_poly.pdbx_seq_one_letter_code
_entity_poly.pdbx_strand_id
1 'polypeptide(L)'
;MATSLILPIGFVSFLFILIGIYISVRDGGKKNLHVFDFFFLGATVLAFVLANYLWFLLNDKQTGILVGIWAVGNATLGLYFRIMFSKAGNDDFQ
;
A
#
# COMPACT_ATOMS: atom_id res chain seq x y z
N MET A 1 22.20 9.27 9.17
CA MET A 1 22.26 7.85 8.75
C MET A 1 20.89 7.20 8.57
N ALA A 2 19.83 7.59 9.30
CA ALA A 2 18.49 7.03 9.07
C ALA A 2 17.89 7.39 7.69
N THR A 3 18.15 8.60 7.19
CA THR A 3 17.63 9.14 5.93
C THR A 3 18.01 8.30 4.71
N SER A 4 19.15 7.63 4.73
CA SER A 4 19.61 6.76 3.62
C SER A 4 18.88 5.42 3.54
N LEU A 5 18.16 5.00 4.60
CA LEU A 5 17.35 3.77 4.60
C LEU A 5 15.89 4.02 4.22
N ILE A 6 15.38 5.22 4.47
CA ILE A 6 14.00 5.60 4.14
C ILE A 6 13.76 5.57 2.62
N LEU A 7 14.71 6.09 1.83
CA LEU A 7 14.62 6.10 0.37
C LEU A 7 14.52 4.69 -0.24
N PRO A 8 15.43 3.74 0.06
CA PRO A 8 15.33 2.39 -0.48
C PRO A 8 14.11 1.62 0.05
N ILE A 9 13.72 1.80 1.32
CA ILE A 9 12.53 1.12 1.87
C ILE A 9 11.25 1.68 1.26
N GLY A 10 11.17 3.01 1.08
CA GLY A 10 10.07 3.67 0.38
C GLY A 10 9.98 3.22 -1.07
N PHE A 11 11.12 3.09 -1.75
CA PHE A 11 11.19 2.59 -3.12
C PHE A 11 10.71 1.13 -3.24
N VAL A 12 11.12 0.25 -2.31
CA VAL A 12 10.64 -1.14 -2.25
C VAL A 12 9.13 -1.19 -1.98
N SER A 13 8.63 -0.37 -1.05
CA SER A 13 7.19 -0.28 -0.78
C SER A 13 6.41 0.22 -2.00
N PHE A 14 6.95 1.18 -2.74
CA PHE A 14 6.36 1.70 -3.96
C PHE A 14 6.33 0.65 -5.09
N LEU A 15 7.41 -0.12 -5.25
CA LEU A 15 7.45 -1.24 -6.20
C LEU A 15 6.42 -2.32 -5.84
N PHE A 16 6.25 -2.63 -4.55
CA PHE A 16 5.23 -3.58 -4.10
C PHE A 16 3.81 -3.13 -4.48
N ILE A 17 3.52 -1.83 -4.32
CA ILE A 17 2.22 -1.26 -4.72
C ILE A 17 2.04 -1.32 -6.24
N LEU A 18 3.07 -0.96 -7.02
CA LEU A 18 3.02 -1.02 -8.48
C LEU A 18 2.83 -2.45 -8.99
N ILE A 19 3.50 -3.43 -8.40
CA ILE A 19 3.33 -4.86 -8.74
C ILE A 19 1.92 -5.33 -8.38
N GLY A 20 1.42 -4.95 -7.20
CA GLY A 20 0.05 -5.28 -6.79
C GLY A 20 -0.99 -4.72 -7.76
N ILE A 21 -0.85 -3.45 -8.16
CA ILE A 21 -1.71 -2.81 -9.16
C ILE A 21 -1.57 -3.49 -10.52
N TYR A 22 -0.34 -3.77 -10.98
CA TYR A 22 -0.07 -4.41 -12.27
C TYR A 22 -0.72 -5.79 -12.37
N ILE A 23 -0.59 -6.63 -11.34
CA ILE A 23 -1.22 -7.95 -11.28
C ILE A 23 -2.75 -7.79 -11.28
N SER A 24 -3.30 -6.86 -10.50
CA SER A 24 -4.74 -6.62 -10.43
C SER A 24 -5.36 -6.18 -11.76
N VAL A 25 -4.64 -5.34 -12.51
CA VAL A 25 -5.05 -4.86 -13.83
C VAL A 25 -4.91 -5.96 -14.88
N ARG A 26 -3.83 -6.75 -14.83
CA ARG A 26 -3.56 -7.83 -15.79
C ARG A 26 -4.56 -8.99 -15.67
N ASP A 27 -4.93 -9.37 -14.45
CA ASP A 27 -5.83 -10.51 -14.19
C ASP A 27 -7.32 -10.14 -14.24
N GLY A 28 -7.66 -8.93 -14.72
CA GLY A 28 -9.05 -8.56 -15.01
C GLY A 28 -9.94 -8.45 -13.77
N GLY A 29 -9.41 -7.94 -12.65
CA GLY A 29 -10.17 -7.43 -11.50
C GLY A 29 -11.00 -8.43 -10.67
N LYS A 30 -11.42 -9.59 -11.21
CA LYS A 30 -12.40 -10.47 -10.56
C LYS A 30 -11.79 -11.71 -9.90
N LYS A 31 -10.73 -12.29 -10.49
CA LYS A 31 -10.24 -13.61 -10.04
C LYS A 31 -9.30 -13.54 -8.83
N ASN A 32 -8.65 -12.39 -8.61
CA ASN A 32 -7.55 -12.25 -7.65
C ASN A 32 -7.69 -11.06 -6.68
N LEU A 33 -8.92 -10.64 -6.32
CA LEU A 33 -9.17 -9.59 -5.32
C LEU A 33 -8.51 -9.86 -3.96
N HIS A 34 -8.46 -11.13 -3.54
CA HIS A 34 -7.77 -11.53 -2.31
C HIS A 34 -6.25 -11.30 -2.36
N VAL A 35 -5.65 -11.51 -3.54
CA VAL A 35 -4.21 -11.27 -3.75
C VAL A 35 -3.94 -9.76 -3.71
N PHE A 36 -4.79 -8.98 -4.37
CA PHE A 36 -4.75 -7.52 -4.33
C PHE A 36 -4.85 -6.97 -2.89
N ASP A 37 -5.85 -7.43 -2.13
CA ASP A 37 -6.04 -7.07 -0.72
C ASP A 37 -4.80 -7.41 0.11
N PHE A 38 -4.18 -8.58 -0.11
CA PHE A 38 -2.99 -9.01 0.62
C PHE A 38 -1.79 -8.07 0.36
N PHE A 39 -1.55 -7.68 -0.90
CA PHE A 39 -0.46 -6.75 -1.24
C PHE A 39 -0.70 -5.35 -0.67
N PHE A 40 -1.92 -4.82 -0.74
CA PHE A 40 -2.25 -3.50 -0.21
C PHE A 40 -2.24 -3.44 1.31
N LEU A 41 -2.78 -4.46 1.97
CA LEU A 41 -2.74 -4.58 3.42
C LEU A 41 -1.28 -4.77 3.89
N GLY A 42 -0.50 -5.60 3.20
CA GLY A 42 0.92 -5.78 3.45
C GLY A 42 1.71 -4.47 3.36
N ALA A 43 1.52 -3.69 2.29
CA ALA A 43 2.15 -2.38 2.12
C ALA A 43 1.72 -1.37 3.21
N THR A 44 0.46 -1.42 3.64
CA THR A 44 -0.07 -0.56 4.71
C THR A 44 0.56 -0.90 6.05
N VAL A 45 0.62 -2.19 6.40
CA VAL A 45 1.24 -2.66 7.66
C VAL A 45 2.73 -2.35 7.68
N LEU A 46 3.44 -2.56 6.56
CA LEU A 46 4.85 -2.19 6.43
C LEU A 46 5.07 -0.70 6.66
N ALA A 47 4.31 0.16 5.98
CA ALA A 47 4.41 1.61 6.16
C ALA A 47 4.10 2.03 7.61
N PHE A 48 3.09 1.42 8.25
CA PHE A 48 2.75 1.69 9.63
C PHE A 48 3.88 1.29 10.60
N VAL A 49 4.43 0.08 10.46
CA VAL A 49 5.55 -0.39 11.30
C VAL A 49 6.77 0.50 11.10
N LEU A 50 7.07 0.89 9.87
CA LEU A 50 8.21 1.75 9.57
C LEU A 50 8.04 3.17 10.15
N ALA A 51 6.83 3.73 10.08
CA ALA A 51 6.51 5.02 10.67
C ALA A 51 6.73 4.99 12.19
N ASN A 52 6.26 3.93 12.86
CA ASN A 52 6.45 3.75 14.29
C ASN A 52 7.93 3.53 14.65
N TYR A 53 8.67 2.75 13.86
CA TYR A 53 10.11 2.56 14.07
C TYR A 53 10.88 3.89 13.98
N LEU A 54 10.59 4.72 12.98
CA LEU A 54 11.21 6.04 12.80
C LEU A 54 10.85 6.99 13.95
N TRP A 55 9.58 7.00 14.35
CA TRP A 55 9.06 7.89 15.37
C TRP A 55 9.57 7.55 16.78
N PHE A 56 9.50 6.27 17.16
CA PHE A 56 9.79 5.84 18.53
C PHE A 56 11.24 5.42 18.74
N LEU A 57 11.87 4.74 17.78
CA LEU A 57 13.20 4.18 17.97
C LEU A 57 14.31 5.15 17.51
N LEU A 58 14.12 5.80 16.37
CA LEU A 58 15.10 6.73 15.80
C LEU A 58 14.87 8.19 16.21
N ASN A 59 13.77 8.49 16.92
CA ASN A 59 13.33 9.86 17.27
C ASN A 59 13.21 10.81 16.05
N ASP A 60 13.13 10.26 14.83
CA ASP A 60 13.00 11.02 13.60
C ASP A 60 11.52 11.29 13.34
N LYS A 61 10.97 12.24 14.10
CA LYS A 61 9.55 12.56 14.11
C LYS A 61 9.06 13.09 12.76
N GLN A 62 9.85 13.93 12.09
CA GLN A 62 9.46 14.47 10.78
C GLN A 62 9.31 13.36 9.74
N THR A 63 10.28 12.45 9.65
CA THR A 63 10.19 11.35 8.69
C THR A 63 9.13 10.33 9.10
N GLY A 64 8.97 10.07 10.41
CA GLY A 64 7.91 9.22 10.94
C GLY A 64 6.50 9.71 10.55
N ILE A 65 6.23 11.01 10.58
CA ILE A 65 4.95 11.59 10.11
C ILE A 65 4.75 11.34 8.63
N LEU A 66 5.77 11.60 7.80
CA LEU A 66 5.66 11.41 6.35
C LEU A 66 5.33 9.97 5.98
N VAL A 67 6.00 9.01 6.63
CA VAL A 67 5.74 7.58 6.42
C VAL A 67 4.38 7.17 7.01
N GLY A 68 3.95 7.80 8.10
CA GLY A 68 2.59 7.64 8.64
C GLY A 68 1.50 8.07 7.66
N ILE A 69 1.70 9.20 6.95
CA ILE A 69 0.81 9.65 5.87
C ILE A 69 0.76 8.62 4.74
N TRP A 70 1.89 7.98 4.41
CA TRP A 70 1.93 6.92 3.40
C TRP A 70 1.10 5.70 3.80
N ALA A 71 1.12 5.30 5.07
CA ALA A 71 0.30 4.19 5.55
C ALA A 71 -1.20 4.47 5.34
N VAL A 72 -1.67 5.67 5.69
CA VAL A 72 -3.07 6.09 5.47
C VAL A 72 -3.40 6.18 3.97
N GLY A 73 -2.47 6.69 3.17
CA GLY A 73 -2.61 6.77 1.70
C GLY A 73 -2.75 5.39 1.06
N ASN A 74 -1.89 4.43 1.45
CA ASN A 74 -1.96 3.05 0.98
C ASN A 74 -3.29 2.40 1.35
N ALA A 75 -3.74 2.55 2.61
CA ALA A 75 -5.02 2.01 3.05
C ALA A 75 -6.20 2.56 2.22
N THR A 76 -6.20 3.87 1.98
CA THR A 76 -7.27 4.55 1.23
C THR A 76 -7.28 4.14 -0.24
N LEU A 77 -6.11 4.08 -0.88
CA LEU A 77 -5.97 3.61 -2.27
C LEU A 77 -6.41 2.16 -2.41
N GLY A 78 -6.03 1.29 -1.46
CA GLY A 78 -6.44 -0.11 -1.46
C GLY A 78 -7.95 -0.26 -1.38
N LEU A 79 -8.59 0.52 -0.49
CA LEU A 79 -10.05 0.53 -0.36
C LEU A 79 -10.73 1.05 -1.63
N TYR A 80 -10.22 2.12 -2.23
CA TYR A 80 -10.74 2.71 -3.46
C TYR A 80 -10.75 1.70 -4.61
N PHE A 81 -9.62 1.04 -4.86
CA PHE A 81 -9.51 0.04 -5.91
C PHE A 81 -10.38 -1.18 -5.65
N ARG A 82 -10.46 -1.64 -4.39
CA ARG A 82 -11.35 -2.74 -4.00
C ARG A 82 -12.81 -2.42 -4.35
N ILE A 83 -13.28 -1.22 -4.03
CA ILE A 83 -14.66 -0.79 -4.34
C ILE A 83 -14.87 -0.73 -5.86
N MET A 84 -13.93 -0.14 -6.60
CA MET A 84 -13.97 -0.06 -8.07
C MET A 84 -14.07 -1.44 -8.72
N PHE A 85 -13.20 -2.39 -8.32
CA PHE A 85 -13.20 -3.74 -8.88
C PHE A 85 -14.43 -4.55 -8.43
N SER A 86 -14.90 -4.36 -7.20
CA SER A 86 -16.13 -5.01 -6.74
C SER A 86 -17.38 -4.52 -7.48
N LYS A 87 -17.42 -3.25 -7.88
CA LYS A 87 -18.56 -2.67 -8.62
C LYS A 87 -18.56 -3.08 -10.09
N ALA A 88 -17.41 -3.04 -10.77
CA ALA A 88 -17.23 -3.63 -12.11
C ALA A 88 -17.55 -5.14 -12.15
N GLY A 89 -17.42 -5.81 -10.99
CA GLY A 89 -17.93 -7.15 -10.73
C GLY A 89 -19.41 -7.37 -11.06
N ASN A 90 -20.23 -6.40 -10.67
CA ASN A 90 -21.68 -6.54 -10.55
C ASN A 90 -22.44 -6.05 -11.78
N ASP A 91 -21.84 -5.16 -12.57
CA ASP A 91 -22.45 -4.57 -13.76
C ASP A 91 -22.45 -5.54 -14.97
N ASP A 92 -21.62 -6.60 -14.96
CA ASP A 92 -21.59 -7.64 -16.02
C ASP A 92 -22.75 -8.66 -15.95
N PHE A 93 -23.62 -8.56 -14.95
CA PHE A 93 -24.80 -9.43 -14.78
C PHE A 93 -26.14 -8.72 -15.09
N GLN A 94 -26.10 -7.50 -15.63
CA GLN A 94 -27.26 -6.81 -16.21
C GLN A 94 -27.19 -6.79 -17.73
#